data_AF-A0A843WLS4-F1
#
_entry.id   AF-A0A843WLS4-F1
#
_cell.length_a   1.000
_cell.length_b   1.000
_cell.length_c   1.000
_cell.angle_alpha   90.00
_cell.angle_beta   90.00
_cell.angle_gamma   90.00
#
_symmetry.space_group_name_H-M   'P 1'
#
loop_
_entity.id
_entity.type
_entity.pdbx_description
1 polymer ?
#
loop_
_entity_poly.entity_id
_entity_poly.type
_entity_poly.pdbx_seq_one_letter_code
_entity_poly.pdbx_strand_id
1 'polypeptide(L)'
;MQGLVQAMQAQTQAPAPVPQEHGHGGPSIMERFKRMALPSFKGESQPLLVESWMREVEKIFWAIRCAEEDKVSLATYMLYVLKERADVWWASVLCTRYEDGSIEVTWAEFMKLFWAKFIPEHIHDKMEHEFLSLTQGSMIVLEYEVRFVELSKYAPHIVVDERRKAKKFVMRLKPSLRSRLVAFDHCTLDEALSKACR
;
A
#
# COMPACT_ATOMS: atom_id res chain seq x y z
N MET A 1 47.26 5.75 78.10
CA MET A 1 45.88 5.83 77.57
C MET A 1 45.73 7.17 76.87
N GLN A 2 45.01 7.15 75.74
CA GLN A 2 44.57 8.30 74.92
C GLN A 2 45.71 8.99 74.14
N GLY A 3 45.63 9.19 72.82
CA GLY A 3 44.51 9.08 71.89
C GLY A 3 44.67 10.20 70.85
N LEU A 4 44.87 9.80 69.60
CA LEU A 4 45.05 10.63 68.40
C LEU A 4 43.93 11.65 68.17
N VAL A 5 44.28 12.81 67.61
CA VAL A 5 43.42 13.46 66.61
C VAL A 5 44.25 14.30 65.64
N GLN A 6 44.54 13.72 64.46
CA GLN A 6 44.90 14.45 63.25
C GLN A 6 43.60 14.91 62.56
N ALA A 7 43.54 16.19 62.18
CA ALA A 7 42.45 16.74 61.39
C ALA A 7 42.67 16.42 59.90
N MET A 8 41.78 15.62 59.30
CA MET A 8 41.69 15.46 57.85
C MET A 8 40.78 16.55 57.27
N GLN A 9 41.34 17.43 56.44
CA GLN A 9 40.57 18.29 55.56
C GLN A 9 39.95 17.45 54.44
N ALA A 10 38.63 17.34 54.40
CA ALA A 10 37.91 16.70 53.30
C ALA A 10 37.80 17.68 52.13
N GLN A 11 38.56 17.47 51.06
CA GLN A 11 38.30 18.08 49.77
C GLN A 11 37.06 17.43 49.15
N THR A 12 35.98 18.20 49.02
CA THR A 12 34.78 17.78 48.30
C THR A 12 35.07 17.81 46.79
N GLN A 13 35.44 16.68 46.20
CA GLN A 13 35.44 16.54 44.75
C GLN A 13 34.00 16.45 44.26
N ALA A 14 33.64 17.33 43.32
CA ALA A 14 32.39 17.23 42.58
C ALA A 14 32.37 15.93 41.76
N PRO A 15 31.20 15.26 41.62
CA PRO A 15 31.12 14.05 40.81
C PRO A 15 31.44 14.37 39.35
N ALA A 16 32.25 13.52 38.72
CA ALA A 16 32.57 13.61 37.30
C ALA A 16 31.28 13.57 36.45
N PRO A 17 31.23 14.23 35.28
CA PRO A 17 30.07 14.14 34.41
C PRO A 17 29.93 12.71 33.92
N VAL A 18 28.81 12.09 34.27
CA VAL A 18 28.36 10.82 33.69
C VAL A 18 28.31 11.03 32.17
N PRO A 19 28.96 10.18 31.35
CA PRO A 19 28.74 10.21 29.91
C PRO A 19 27.24 10.05 29.68
N GLN A 20 26.60 11.08 29.12
CA GLN A 20 25.25 10.95 28.62
C GLN A 20 25.32 9.99 27.44
N GLU A 21 25.09 8.71 27.72
CA GLU A 21 24.68 7.72 26.73
C GLU A 21 23.40 8.27 26.10
N HIS A 22 23.55 8.98 24.99
CA HIS A 22 22.45 9.38 24.13
C HIS A 22 21.85 8.10 23.58
N GLY A 23 20.85 7.59 24.30
CA GLY A 23 20.11 6.42 23.90
C GLY A 23 19.41 6.66 22.57
N HIS A 24 19.99 6.14 21.50
CA HIS A 24 19.28 5.75 20.28
C HIS A 24 19.83 4.40 19.79
N GLY A 25 19.86 3.40 20.67
CA GLY A 25 20.24 2.01 20.34
C GLY A 25 19.15 1.24 19.60
N GLY A 26 18.32 1.92 18.81
CA GLY A 26 17.28 1.30 17.98
C GLY A 26 17.67 1.34 16.50
N PRO A 27 17.31 0.33 15.69
CA PRO A 27 17.59 0.35 14.25
C PRO A 27 16.90 1.56 13.60
N SER A 28 17.63 2.24 12.71
CA SER A 28 17.11 3.33 11.88
C SER A 28 15.89 2.89 11.07
N ILE A 29 15.09 3.87 10.60
CA ILE A 29 13.91 3.58 9.77
C ILE A 29 14.30 2.77 8.51
N MET A 30 15.45 3.06 7.91
CA MET A 30 16.01 2.32 6.78
C MET A 30 16.40 0.88 7.14
N GLU A 31 16.98 0.64 8.32
CA GLU A 31 17.31 -0.72 8.77
C GLU A 31 16.06 -1.54 9.09
N ARG A 32 15.05 -0.92 9.69
CA ARG A 32 13.73 -1.54 9.89
C ARG A 32 13.07 -1.85 8.55
N PHE A 33 13.17 -0.94 7.59
CA PHE A 33 12.64 -1.09 6.25
C PHE A 33 13.30 -2.24 5.48
N LYS A 34 14.64 -2.33 5.48
CA LYS A 34 15.40 -3.43 4.83
C LYS A 34 15.13 -4.82 5.41
N ARG A 35 14.69 -4.89 6.66
CA ARG A 35 14.28 -6.15 7.31
C ARG A 35 12.91 -6.64 6.83
N MET A 36 12.12 -5.80 6.17
CA MET A 36 10.83 -6.19 5.61
C MET A 36 11.03 -6.95 4.30
N ALA A 37 10.19 -7.95 4.04
CA ALA A 37 10.11 -8.58 2.73
C ALA A 37 9.56 -7.56 1.72
N LEU A 38 10.44 -6.94 0.94
CA LEU A 38 10.05 -5.92 -0.03
C LEU A 38 9.21 -6.58 -1.15
N PRO A 39 8.01 -6.06 -1.45
CA PRO A 39 7.20 -6.58 -2.55
C PRO A 39 7.93 -6.33 -3.87
N SER A 40 8.05 -7.36 -4.70
CA SER A 40 8.60 -7.20 -6.05
C SER A 40 7.59 -6.53 -6.97
N PHE A 41 8.07 -5.65 -7.84
CA PHE A 41 7.25 -4.99 -8.86
C PHE A 41 8.01 -4.89 -10.16
N LYS A 42 7.48 -5.60 -11.16
CA LYS A 42 8.19 -5.77 -12.44
C LYS A 42 8.01 -4.63 -13.43
N GLY A 43 7.33 -3.54 -13.03
CA GLY A 43 6.90 -2.49 -13.95
C GLY A 43 5.96 -2.99 -15.06
N GLU A 44 5.35 -4.15 -14.88
CA GLU A 44 4.36 -4.70 -15.81
C GLU A 44 3.07 -3.87 -15.71
N SER A 45 2.49 -3.48 -16.85
CA SER A 45 1.23 -2.72 -16.96
C SER A 45 -0.01 -3.57 -16.63
N GLN A 46 0.06 -4.36 -15.55
CA GLN A 46 -1.09 -5.07 -15.00
C GLN A 46 -1.62 -4.26 -13.81
N PRO A 47 -2.76 -3.57 -13.95
CA PRO A 47 -3.26 -2.63 -12.93
C PRO A 47 -3.42 -3.26 -11.55
N LEU A 48 -3.85 -4.53 -11.50
CA LEU A 48 -4.01 -5.27 -10.26
C LEU A 48 -2.67 -5.51 -9.55
N LEU A 49 -1.60 -5.78 -10.29
CA LEU A 49 -0.26 -5.96 -9.71
C LEU A 49 0.32 -4.63 -9.21
N VAL A 50 0.12 -3.56 -9.97
CA VAL A 50 0.50 -2.19 -9.57
C VAL A 50 -0.18 -1.81 -8.24
N GLU A 51 -1.49 -2.04 -8.15
CA GLU A 51 -2.24 -1.75 -6.94
C GLU A 51 -1.88 -2.66 -5.77
N SER A 52 -1.67 -3.95 -6.03
CA SER A 52 -1.23 -4.87 -4.98
C SER A 52 0.12 -4.46 -4.42
N TRP A 53 1.08 -4.10 -5.28
CA TRP A 53 2.38 -3.61 -4.84
C TRP A 53 2.25 -2.35 -3.98
N MET A 54 1.44 -1.38 -4.43
CA MET A 54 1.23 -0.13 -3.70
C MET A 54 0.61 -0.39 -2.31
N ARG A 55 -0.37 -1.30 -2.23
CA ARG A 55 -0.97 -1.71 -0.96
C ARG A 55 0.05 -2.33 0.00
N GLU A 56 0.97 -3.15 -0.51
CA GLU A 56 2.02 -3.77 0.30
C GLU A 56 3.05 -2.73 0.78
N VAL A 57 3.41 -1.74 -0.05
CA VAL A 57 4.27 -0.62 0.35
C VAL A 57 3.63 0.19 1.49
N GLU A 58 2.35 0.54 1.37
CA GLU A 58 1.64 1.29 2.42
C GLU A 58 1.53 0.50 3.73
N LYS A 59 1.30 -0.81 3.66
CA LYS A 59 1.33 -1.70 4.83
C LYS A 59 2.70 -1.69 5.51
N ILE A 60 3.79 -1.72 4.74
CA ILE A 60 5.14 -1.65 5.27
C ILE A 60 5.36 -0.31 5.99
N PHE A 61 4.99 0.81 5.35
CA PHE A 61 5.10 2.14 5.96
C PHE A 61 4.33 2.23 7.28
N TRP A 62 3.11 1.69 7.31
CA TRP A 62 2.33 1.61 8.54
C TRP A 62 3.03 0.75 9.61
N ALA A 63 3.51 -0.44 9.25
CA ALA A 63 4.16 -1.38 10.18
C ALA A 63 5.44 -0.81 10.80
N ILE A 64 6.23 -0.06 10.02
CA ILE A 64 7.44 0.59 10.53
C ILE A 64 7.18 1.96 11.15
N ARG A 65 5.93 2.43 11.18
CA ARG A 65 5.58 3.80 11.64
C ARG A 65 6.40 4.85 10.90
N CYS A 66 6.47 4.74 9.58
CA CYS A 66 7.19 5.65 8.72
C CYS A 66 6.59 7.06 8.81
N ALA A 67 7.44 8.05 9.04
CA ALA A 67 7.05 9.46 8.96
C ALA A 67 6.81 9.87 7.49
N GLU A 68 6.03 10.92 7.24
CA GLU A 68 5.66 11.33 5.88
C GLU A 68 6.88 11.75 5.05
N GLU A 69 7.81 12.45 5.70
CA GLU A 69 9.09 12.92 5.16
C GLU A 69 10.01 11.79 4.69
N ASP A 70 9.91 10.60 5.31
CA ASP A 70 10.73 9.45 4.97
C ASP A 70 10.16 8.62 3.80
N LYS A 71 8.85 8.73 3.52
CA LYS A 71 8.15 7.83 2.60
C LYS A 71 8.71 7.86 1.19
N VAL A 72 8.98 9.05 0.63
CA VAL A 72 9.50 9.16 -0.73
C VAL A 72 10.92 8.63 -0.83
N SER A 73 11.75 8.86 0.18
CA SER A 73 13.11 8.31 0.24
C SER A 73 13.09 6.78 0.28
N LEU A 74 12.22 6.18 1.11
CA LEU A 74 12.06 4.73 1.18
C LEU A 74 11.45 4.14 -0.10
N ALA A 75 10.43 4.78 -0.68
CA ALA A 75 9.84 4.34 -1.94
C ALA A 75 10.84 4.42 -3.10
N THR A 76 11.63 5.50 -3.17
CA THR A 76 12.73 5.63 -4.14
C THR A 76 13.72 4.49 -3.98
N TYR A 77 14.11 4.17 -2.74
CA TYR A 77 14.96 3.02 -2.45
C TYR A 77 14.32 1.69 -2.88
N MET A 78 13.02 1.49 -2.69
CA MET A 78 12.32 0.29 -3.20
C MET A 78 12.41 0.17 -4.71
N LEU A 79 12.07 1.24 -5.43
CA LEU A 79 12.12 1.25 -6.88
C LEU A 79 13.54 0.92 -7.38
N TYR A 80 14.56 1.50 -6.73
CA TYR A 80 15.97 1.25 -7.02
C TYR A 80 16.41 -0.20 -6.72
N VAL A 81 16.07 -0.74 -5.55
CA VAL A 81 16.46 -2.13 -5.15
C VAL A 81 15.83 -3.17 -6.06
N LEU A 82 14.62 -2.90 -6.55
CA LEU A 82 13.96 -3.78 -7.50
C LEU A 82 14.66 -3.75 -8.87
N LYS A 83 15.48 -2.72 -9.19
CA LYS A 83 16.33 -2.61 -10.40
C LYS A 83 15.58 -2.80 -11.72
N GLU A 84 14.44 -2.12 -11.87
CA GLU A 84 13.55 -2.30 -13.02
C GLU A 84 13.11 -0.98 -13.67
N ARG A 85 12.22 -1.04 -14.67
CA ARG A 85 11.75 0.13 -15.46
C ARG A 85 11.25 1.31 -14.62
N ALA A 86 10.77 1.05 -13.41
CA ALA A 86 10.27 2.06 -12.50
C ALA A 86 11.37 2.96 -11.93
N ASP A 87 12.59 2.43 -11.72
CA ASP A 87 13.75 3.20 -11.26
C ASP A 87 14.17 4.23 -12.31
N VAL A 88 14.31 3.80 -13.57
CA VAL A 88 14.68 4.68 -14.70
C VAL A 88 13.65 5.80 -14.89
N TRP A 89 12.37 5.47 -14.80
CA TRP A 89 11.30 6.47 -14.87
C TRP A 89 11.37 7.47 -13.71
N TRP A 90 11.52 6.98 -12.48
CA TRP A 90 11.53 7.83 -11.30
C TRP A 90 12.76 8.75 -11.29
N ALA A 91 13.94 8.24 -11.65
CA ALA A 91 15.14 9.04 -11.84
C ALA A 91 14.93 10.14 -12.91
N SER A 92 14.27 9.83 -14.03
CA SER A 92 13.96 10.83 -15.06
C SER A 92 12.99 11.90 -14.56
N VAL A 93 11.97 11.54 -13.76
CA VAL A 93 11.06 12.50 -13.12
C VAL A 93 11.84 13.42 -12.18
N LEU A 94 12.73 12.86 -11.37
CA LEU A 94 13.56 13.62 -10.44
C LEU A 94 14.47 14.61 -11.18
N CYS A 95 15.14 14.20 -12.25
CA CYS A 95 15.98 15.09 -13.05
C CYS A 95 15.17 16.21 -13.73
N THR A 96 14.06 15.87 -14.38
CA THR A 96 13.32 16.84 -15.22
C THR A 96 12.58 17.90 -14.41
N ARG A 97 12.15 17.57 -13.19
CA ARG A 97 11.28 18.43 -12.38
C ARG A 97 11.98 19.14 -11.23
N TYR A 98 13.21 18.75 -10.88
CA TYR A 98 13.88 19.22 -9.65
C TYR A 98 15.34 19.64 -9.87
N GLU A 99 15.67 20.07 -11.09
CA GLU A 99 17.00 20.61 -11.47
C GLU A 99 17.48 21.78 -10.58
N ASP A 100 16.59 22.44 -9.82
CA ASP A 100 16.91 23.56 -8.92
C ASP A 100 16.94 23.21 -7.42
N GLY A 101 16.71 21.94 -7.05
CA GLY A 101 16.78 21.46 -5.67
C GLY A 101 15.74 22.06 -4.70
N SER A 102 14.70 22.74 -5.20
CA SER A 102 13.83 23.59 -4.37
C SER A 102 12.54 22.94 -3.85
N ILE A 103 12.12 21.80 -4.39
CA ILE A 103 10.84 21.17 -4.04
C ILE A 103 11.07 19.74 -3.55
N GLU A 104 10.82 19.51 -2.25
CA GLU A 104 10.68 18.16 -1.71
C GLU A 104 9.42 17.51 -2.30
N VAL A 105 9.59 16.36 -2.94
CA VAL A 105 8.47 15.55 -3.42
C VAL A 105 7.70 15.04 -2.20
N THR A 106 6.46 15.47 -2.04
CA THR A 106 5.58 14.89 -1.02
C THR A 106 5.13 13.49 -1.43
N TRP A 107 4.78 12.64 -0.46
CA TRP A 107 4.22 11.32 -0.74
C TRP A 107 2.98 11.36 -1.65
N ALA A 108 2.14 12.40 -1.48
CA ALA A 108 0.95 12.60 -2.31
C ALA A 108 1.30 12.86 -3.79
N GLU A 109 2.32 13.68 -4.07
CA GLU A 109 2.75 13.94 -5.44
C GLU A 109 3.43 12.71 -6.05
N PHE A 110 4.25 11.98 -5.28
CA PHE A 110 4.78 10.68 -5.71
C PHE A 110 3.65 9.73 -6.15
N MET A 111 2.63 9.57 -5.31
CA MET A 111 1.47 8.70 -5.59
C MET A 111 0.76 9.10 -6.87
N LYS A 112 0.47 10.40 -7.04
CA LYS A 112 -0.17 10.94 -8.24
C LYS A 112 0.62 10.58 -9.50
N LEU A 113 1.94 10.75 -9.48
CA LEU A 113 2.81 10.45 -10.62
C LEU A 113 2.92 8.95 -10.88
N PHE A 114 3.01 8.16 -9.82
CA PHE A 114 3.03 6.70 -9.90
C PHE A 114 1.77 6.16 -10.58
N TRP A 115 0.59 6.56 -10.13
CA TRP A 115 -0.68 6.13 -10.74
C TRP A 115 -0.80 6.58 -12.19
N ALA A 116 -0.48 7.84 -12.50
CA ALA A 116 -0.53 8.34 -13.87
C ALA A 116 0.40 7.58 -14.83
N LYS A 117 1.55 7.09 -14.32
CA LYS A 117 2.51 6.32 -15.11
C LYS A 117 2.08 4.88 -15.35
N PHE A 118 1.63 4.19 -14.30
CA PHE A 118 1.42 2.74 -14.33
C PHE A 118 -0.03 2.33 -14.58
N ILE A 119 -1.00 3.20 -14.29
CA ILE A 119 -2.43 3.03 -14.61
C ILE A 119 -2.93 4.29 -15.35
N PRO A 120 -2.47 4.51 -16.59
CA PRO A 120 -2.97 5.61 -17.42
C PRO A 120 -4.43 5.38 -17.84
N GLU A 121 -5.09 6.44 -18.32
CA GLU A 121 -6.52 6.45 -18.66
C GLU A 121 -6.95 5.30 -19.59
N HIS A 122 -6.21 5.03 -20.67
CA HIS A 122 -6.54 3.91 -21.57
C HIS A 122 -6.52 2.53 -20.90
N ILE A 123 -5.74 2.36 -19.84
CA ILE A 123 -5.73 1.14 -19.04
C ILE A 123 -6.93 1.11 -18.10
N HIS A 124 -7.29 2.26 -17.52
CA HIS A 124 -8.53 2.41 -16.76
C HIS A 124 -9.75 2.05 -17.62
N ASP A 125 -9.87 2.61 -18.82
CA ASP A 125 -10.95 2.34 -19.77
C ASP A 125 -11.02 0.85 -20.13
N LYS A 126 -9.86 0.21 -20.32
CA LYS A 126 -9.78 -1.23 -20.58
C LYS A 126 -10.32 -2.05 -19.40
N MET A 127 -9.94 -1.70 -18.17
CA MET A 127 -10.42 -2.41 -16.96
C MET A 127 -11.91 -2.19 -16.74
N GLU A 128 -12.41 -0.98 -16.97
CA GLU A 128 -13.84 -0.68 -16.96
C GLU A 128 -14.58 -1.53 -18.00
N HIS A 129 -14.07 -1.60 -19.24
CA HIS A 129 -14.68 -2.43 -20.27
C HIS A 129 -14.69 -3.92 -19.90
N GLU A 130 -13.61 -4.42 -19.31
CA GLU A 130 -13.55 -5.79 -18.76
C GLU A 130 -14.62 -5.99 -17.68
N PHE A 131 -14.82 -5.04 -16.77
CA PHE A 131 -15.88 -5.09 -15.77
C PHE A 131 -17.29 -5.08 -16.34
N LEU A 132 -17.52 -4.28 -17.39
CA LEU A 132 -18.83 -4.16 -18.04
C LEU A 132 -19.22 -5.46 -18.75
N SER A 133 -18.24 -6.13 -19.36
CA SER A 133 -18.41 -7.40 -20.09
C SER A 133 -18.28 -8.64 -19.20
N LEU A 134 -17.77 -8.50 -17.97
CA LEU A 134 -17.52 -9.61 -17.05
C LEU A 134 -18.79 -10.46 -16.81
N THR A 135 -18.66 -11.76 -17.04
CA THR A 135 -19.63 -12.79 -16.68
C THR A 135 -18.95 -13.90 -15.89
N GLN A 136 -19.72 -14.72 -15.17
CA GLN A 136 -19.16 -15.88 -14.47
C GLN A 136 -18.42 -16.83 -15.41
N GLY A 137 -18.86 -16.98 -16.66
CA GLY A 137 -18.20 -17.83 -17.65
C GLY A 137 -18.04 -19.28 -17.15
N SER A 138 -16.82 -19.82 -17.17
CA SER A 138 -16.49 -21.14 -16.61
C SER A 138 -16.17 -21.11 -15.12
N MET A 139 -15.86 -19.95 -14.53
CA MET A 139 -15.39 -19.79 -13.15
C MET A 139 -16.38 -20.35 -12.11
N ILE A 140 -15.85 -20.78 -10.97
CA ILE A 140 -16.68 -20.98 -9.78
C ILE A 140 -17.14 -19.62 -9.25
N VAL A 141 -18.19 -19.61 -8.42
CA VAL A 141 -18.80 -18.36 -7.91
C VAL A 141 -17.78 -17.51 -7.16
N LEU A 142 -16.91 -18.14 -6.36
CA LEU A 142 -15.88 -17.43 -5.58
C LEU A 142 -14.78 -16.82 -6.45
N GLU A 143 -14.33 -17.50 -7.49
CA GLU A 143 -13.35 -16.92 -8.45
C GLU A 143 -13.96 -15.73 -9.20
N TYR A 144 -15.23 -15.85 -9.59
CA TYR A 144 -15.96 -14.78 -10.24
C TYR A 144 -16.14 -13.57 -9.32
N GLU A 145 -16.43 -13.81 -8.04
CA GLU A 145 -16.54 -12.78 -7.01
C GLU A 145 -15.25 -11.97 -6.86
N VAL A 146 -14.12 -12.64 -6.72
CA VAL A 146 -12.81 -11.99 -6.58
C VAL A 146 -12.57 -11.07 -7.78
N ARG A 147 -12.73 -11.58 -9.01
CA ARG A 147 -12.57 -10.75 -10.22
C ARG A 147 -13.59 -9.61 -10.30
N PHE A 148 -14.83 -9.85 -9.87
CA PHE A 148 -15.89 -8.85 -9.89
C PHE A 148 -15.55 -7.68 -8.96
N VAL A 149 -15.13 -7.98 -7.72
CA VAL A 149 -14.74 -6.96 -6.74
C VAL A 149 -13.50 -6.22 -7.21
N GLU A 150 -12.48 -6.94 -7.69
CA GLU A 150 -11.25 -6.36 -8.22
C GLU A 150 -11.51 -5.38 -9.37
N LEU A 151 -12.39 -5.72 -10.32
CA LEU A 151 -12.67 -4.86 -11.48
C LEU A 151 -13.68 -3.75 -11.17
N SER A 152 -14.53 -3.91 -10.14
CA SER A 152 -15.57 -2.94 -9.81
C SER A 152 -15.05 -1.55 -9.43
N LYS A 153 -13.81 -1.47 -8.93
CA LYS A 153 -13.15 -0.20 -8.58
C LYS A 153 -12.90 0.74 -9.76
N TYR A 154 -12.84 0.20 -10.98
CA TYR A 154 -12.69 0.99 -12.21
C TYR A 154 -14.02 1.49 -12.77
N ALA A 155 -15.15 1.10 -12.18
CA ALA A 155 -16.47 1.55 -12.60
C ALA A 155 -17.37 1.90 -11.40
N PRO A 156 -16.92 2.81 -10.49
CA PRO A 156 -17.66 3.13 -9.27
C PRO A 156 -19.06 3.68 -9.56
N HIS A 157 -19.25 4.33 -10.71
CA HIS A 157 -20.55 4.85 -11.16
C HIS A 157 -21.56 3.74 -11.55
N ILE A 158 -21.12 2.50 -11.76
CA ILE A 158 -21.98 1.34 -12.03
C ILE A 158 -22.38 0.64 -10.73
N VAL A 159 -21.49 0.61 -9.75
CA VAL A 159 -21.66 -0.05 -8.45
C VAL A 159 -21.79 0.96 -7.30
N VAL A 160 -22.54 2.04 -7.54
CA VAL A 160 -22.68 3.19 -6.62
C VAL A 160 -23.07 2.79 -5.20
N ASP A 161 -23.89 1.74 -5.08
CA ASP A 161 -24.33 1.19 -3.81
C ASP A 161 -24.29 -0.35 -3.84
N GLU A 162 -24.31 -0.96 -2.66
CA GLU A 162 -24.23 -2.41 -2.49
C GLU A 162 -25.38 -3.16 -3.16
N ARG A 163 -26.57 -2.56 -3.25
CA ARG A 163 -27.73 -3.17 -3.93
C ARG A 163 -27.51 -3.23 -5.44
N ARG A 164 -27.03 -2.16 -6.07
CA ARG A 164 -26.67 -2.12 -7.50
C ARG A 164 -25.52 -3.07 -7.80
N LYS A 165 -24.53 -3.12 -6.92
CA LYS A 165 -23.40 -4.06 -7.00
C LYS A 165 -23.88 -5.52 -6.98
N ALA A 166 -24.70 -5.89 -6.00
CA ALA A 166 -25.31 -7.22 -5.90
C ALA A 166 -26.16 -7.57 -7.12
N LYS A 167 -27.00 -6.64 -7.57
CA LYS A 167 -27.84 -6.83 -8.75
C LYS A 167 -27.00 -7.10 -10.01
N LYS A 168 -25.95 -6.31 -10.26
CA LYS A 168 -25.07 -6.55 -11.41
C LYS A 168 -24.36 -7.90 -11.31
N PHE A 169 -23.86 -8.26 -10.13
CA PHE A 169 -23.23 -9.56 -9.87
C PHE A 169 -24.18 -10.71 -10.24
N VAL A 170 -25.39 -10.72 -9.69
CA VAL A 170 -26.40 -11.76 -9.96
C VAL A 170 -26.78 -11.83 -11.44
N MET A 171 -26.96 -10.68 -12.11
CA MET A 171 -27.34 -10.63 -13.52
C MET A 171 -26.30 -11.22 -14.47
N ARG A 172 -25.05 -11.33 -14.02
CA ARG A 172 -23.89 -11.81 -14.78
C ARG A 172 -23.42 -13.21 -14.35
N LEU A 173 -24.13 -13.85 -13.41
CA LEU A 173 -23.96 -15.27 -13.09
C LEU A 173 -24.42 -16.19 -14.23
N LYS A 174 -24.02 -17.46 -14.14
CA LYS A 174 -24.51 -18.54 -15.03
C LYS A 174 -26.04 -18.58 -15.02
N PRO A 175 -26.70 -18.89 -16.15
CA PRO A 175 -28.15 -18.84 -16.27
C PRO A 175 -28.91 -19.62 -15.18
N SER A 176 -28.41 -20.80 -14.80
CA SER A 176 -29.03 -21.65 -13.76
C SER A 176 -29.04 -20.98 -12.38
N LEU A 177 -27.93 -20.34 -11.98
CA LEU A 177 -27.83 -19.59 -10.72
C LEU A 177 -28.62 -18.29 -10.80
N ARG A 178 -28.49 -17.57 -11.91
CA ARG A 178 -29.20 -16.30 -12.12
C ARG A 178 -30.71 -16.47 -12.00
N SER A 179 -31.31 -17.47 -12.66
CA SER A 179 -32.75 -17.69 -12.58
C SER A 179 -33.23 -18.01 -11.16
N ARG A 180 -32.43 -18.74 -10.38
CA ARG A 180 -32.72 -19.01 -8.95
C ARG A 180 -32.62 -17.73 -8.11
N LEU A 181 -31.59 -16.94 -8.35
CA LEU A 181 -31.25 -15.80 -7.50
C LEU A 181 -32.13 -14.59 -7.80
N VAL A 182 -32.42 -14.26 -9.07
CA VAL A 182 -33.22 -13.08 -9.45
C VAL A 182 -34.59 -13.01 -8.78
N ALA A 183 -35.16 -14.15 -8.35
CA ALA A 183 -36.40 -14.21 -7.58
C ALA A 183 -36.31 -13.61 -6.17
N PHE A 184 -35.09 -13.38 -5.66
CA PHE A 184 -34.85 -12.80 -4.35
C PHE A 184 -34.38 -11.34 -4.47
N ASP A 185 -34.83 -10.49 -3.54
CA ASP A 185 -34.16 -9.20 -3.33
C ASP A 185 -32.82 -9.44 -2.63
N HIS A 186 -31.78 -8.73 -3.05
CA HIS A 186 -30.45 -8.78 -2.45
C HIS A 186 -30.05 -7.36 -2.12
N CYS A 187 -29.82 -7.10 -0.85
CA CYS A 187 -29.41 -5.79 -0.38
C CYS A 187 -27.88 -5.61 -0.47
N THR A 188 -27.12 -6.72 -0.45
CA THR A 188 -25.65 -6.70 -0.46
C THR A 188 -25.04 -7.79 -1.34
N LEU A 189 -23.77 -7.62 -1.72
CA LEU A 189 -23.03 -8.65 -2.45
C LEU A 189 -22.89 -9.95 -1.62
N ASP A 190 -22.62 -9.83 -0.32
CA ASP A 190 -22.48 -10.98 0.59
C ASP A 190 -23.75 -11.85 0.67
N GLU A 191 -24.93 -11.24 0.66
CA GLU A 191 -26.20 -11.96 0.61
C GLU A 191 -26.35 -12.75 -0.69
N ALA A 192 -25.97 -12.16 -1.83
CA ALA A 192 -26.00 -12.82 -3.13
C ALA A 192 -25.01 -14.00 -3.19
N LEU A 193 -23.81 -13.82 -2.65
CA LEU A 193 -22.78 -14.87 -2.58
C LEU A 193 -23.22 -16.03 -1.70
N SER A 194 -23.73 -15.73 -0.51
CA SER A 194 -24.20 -16.75 0.45
C SER A 194 -25.29 -17.63 -0.15
N LYS A 195 -26.17 -17.08 -0.99
CA LYS A 195 -27.21 -17.84 -1.69
C LYS A 195 -26.68 -18.57 -2.92
N ALA A 196 -25.71 -17.99 -3.65
CA ALA A 196 -25.13 -18.59 -4.84
C ALA A 196 -24.27 -19.83 -4.54
N CYS A 197 -23.66 -19.88 -3.35
CA CYS A 197 -22.84 -21.00 -2.88
C CYS A 197 -23.64 -22.12 -2.17
N ARG A 198 -24.95 -21.96 -2.00
CA ARG A 198 -25.87 -22.99 -1.47
C ARG A 198 -26.51 -23.81 -2.58
#